data_AF-A0A8S0H6P1-F1
#
_entry.id   AF-A0A8S0H6P1-F1
#
_cell.length_a   1.000
_cell.length_b   1.000
_cell.length_c   1.000
_cell.angle_alpha   90.00
_cell.angle_beta   90.00
_cell.angle_gamma   90.00
#
_symmetry.space_group_name_H-M   'P 1'
#
loop_
_entity.id
_entity.type
_entity.pdbx_description
1 polymer ?
#
loop_
_entity_poly.entity_id
_entity_poly.type
_entity_poly.pdbx_seq_one_letter_code
_entity_poly.pdbx_strand_id
1 'polypeptide(L)'
;MVLPPSDMPPALASKRIAGYIVAEPFNALAEELKVGRVQRFTGDVWRNHACCVVFMHEHDLDNRPEWSQKVVNAIVKAQLWTRDHRAEAAQLLSKDGANRYTPHAPQVLNRVLAPAAADREAYLASGAIQHSHWDEQRIDFQPYPFPSYTEELVKRLKDTLIEGDKGFLAGLDPAHTAKDLVDDRFVRNAIASVGGLKAFGLADSFERSEEFGL
;
A
#
# COMPACT_ATOMS: atom_id res chain seq x y z
N MET A 1 16.78 -12.49 -9.09
CA MET A 1 17.67 -11.45 -8.53
C MET A 1 16.84 -10.53 -7.67
N VAL A 2 17.28 -10.27 -6.45
CA VAL A 2 16.65 -9.31 -5.54
C VAL A 2 17.54 -8.06 -5.52
N LEU A 3 16.96 -6.89 -5.76
CA LEU A 3 17.66 -5.61 -5.72
C LEU A 3 17.03 -4.72 -4.64
N PRO A 4 17.82 -3.90 -3.92
CA PRO A 4 17.29 -2.83 -3.12
C PRO A 4 16.45 -1.87 -3.99
N PRO A 5 15.32 -1.32 -3.50
CA PRO A 5 14.48 -0.39 -4.25
C PRO A 5 15.23 0.77 -4.92
N SER A 6 16.21 1.36 -4.23
CA SER A 6 17.03 2.47 -4.75
C SER A 6 17.85 2.12 -5.99
N ASP A 7 18.17 0.84 -6.17
CA ASP A 7 19.07 0.37 -7.21
C ASP A 7 18.29 -0.05 -8.48
N MET A 8 16.97 -0.19 -8.36
CA MET A 8 16.12 -0.65 -9.47
C MET A 8 16.05 0.37 -10.63
N PRO A 9 15.80 1.68 -10.42
CA PRO A 9 15.78 2.64 -11.53
C PRO A 9 17.13 2.76 -12.28
N PRO A 10 18.30 2.85 -11.61
CA PRO A 10 19.60 2.81 -12.28
C PRO A 10 19.87 1.49 -13.01
N ALA A 11 19.45 0.35 -12.44
CA ALA A 11 19.59 -0.95 -13.10
C ALA A 11 18.74 -1.03 -14.39
N LEU A 12 17.54 -0.44 -14.38
CA LEU A 12 16.69 -0.33 -15.56
C LEU A 12 17.32 0.60 -16.61
N ALA A 13 17.79 1.78 -16.20
CA ALA A 13 18.43 2.76 -17.09
C ALA A 13 19.68 2.19 -17.79
N SER A 14 20.46 1.39 -17.07
CA SER A 14 21.66 0.70 -17.59
C SER A 14 21.34 -0.62 -18.33
N LYS A 15 20.06 -0.98 -18.48
CA LYS A 15 19.58 -2.21 -19.14
C LYS A 15 20.12 -3.51 -18.51
N ARG A 16 20.51 -3.48 -17.23
CA ARG A 16 20.85 -4.69 -16.47
C ARG A 16 19.62 -5.52 -16.12
N ILE A 17 18.45 -4.88 -16.07
CA ILE A 17 17.15 -5.50 -15.92
C ILE A 17 16.19 -4.98 -16.99
N ALA A 18 15.19 -5.78 -17.35
CA ALA A 18 14.16 -5.39 -18.32
C ALA A 18 12.93 -4.71 -17.66
N GLY A 19 12.77 -4.88 -16.35
CA GLY A 19 11.66 -4.34 -15.57
C GLY A 19 11.81 -4.71 -14.10
N TYR A 20 10.97 -4.09 -13.26
CA TYR A 20 10.91 -4.37 -11.83
C TYR A 20 9.49 -4.11 -11.30
N ILE A 21 9.22 -4.62 -10.10
CA ILE A 21 8.05 -4.30 -9.28
C ILE A 21 8.55 -3.79 -7.94
N VAL A 22 8.09 -2.62 -7.51
CA VAL A 22 8.54 -1.96 -6.29
C VAL A 22 7.50 -0.97 -5.80
N ALA A 23 7.55 -0.62 -4.52
CA ALA A 23 6.75 0.45 -3.96
C ALA A 23 7.11 1.82 -4.55
N GLU A 24 6.14 2.73 -4.51
CA GLU A 24 6.40 4.15 -4.79
C GLU A 24 7.39 4.75 -3.77
N PRO A 25 8.18 5.76 -4.14
CA PRO A 25 8.11 6.55 -5.37
C PRO A 25 9.09 6.11 -6.47
N PHE A 26 9.68 4.91 -6.38
CA PHE A 26 10.71 4.48 -7.34
C PHE A 26 10.16 4.23 -8.76
N ASN A 27 8.87 3.90 -8.89
CA ASN A 27 8.22 3.83 -10.21
C ASN A 27 8.07 5.24 -10.79
N ALA A 28 7.53 6.18 -10.03
CA ALA A 28 7.41 7.58 -10.45
C ALA A 28 8.77 8.21 -10.79
N LEU A 29 9.83 7.84 -10.05
CA LEU A 29 11.19 8.29 -10.32
C LEU A 29 11.69 7.80 -11.69
N ALA A 30 11.43 6.55 -12.06
CA ALA A 30 11.85 6.03 -13.37
C ALA A 30 11.07 6.68 -14.54
N GLU A 31 9.79 7.00 -14.33
CA GLU A 31 8.99 7.77 -15.30
C GLU A 31 9.55 9.18 -15.46
N GLU A 32 9.85 9.87 -14.36
CA GLU A 32 10.42 11.22 -14.34
C GLU A 32 11.77 11.29 -15.05
N LEU A 33 12.64 10.31 -14.79
CA LEU A 33 13.93 10.16 -15.47
C LEU A 33 13.83 9.68 -16.92
N LYS A 34 12.62 9.32 -17.38
CA LYS A 34 12.35 8.76 -18.73
C LYS A 34 13.15 7.50 -19.04
N VAL A 35 13.43 6.69 -18.01
CA VAL A 35 14.16 5.43 -18.12
C VAL A 35 13.24 4.21 -18.10
N GLY A 36 11.96 4.41 -17.77
CA GLY A 36 10.95 3.37 -17.75
C GLY A 36 9.54 3.93 -17.89
N ARG A 37 8.57 3.01 -17.98
CA ARG A 37 7.13 3.30 -17.94
C ARG A 37 6.43 2.27 -17.08
N VAL A 38 5.31 2.63 -16.47
CA VAL A 38 4.45 1.65 -15.79
C VAL A 38 3.85 0.70 -16.83
N GLN A 39 3.97 -0.60 -16.59
CA GLN A 39 3.38 -1.64 -17.45
C GLN A 39 2.01 -2.10 -16.94
N ARG A 40 1.85 -2.19 -15.61
CA ARG A 40 0.60 -2.55 -14.94
C ARG A 40 0.67 -2.09 -13.49
N PHE A 41 -0.44 -1.62 -12.93
CA PHE A 41 -0.55 -1.35 -11.50
C PHE A 41 -0.98 -2.61 -10.74
N THR A 42 -0.44 -2.84 -9.54
CA THR A 42 -0.90 -3.93 -8.66
C THR A 42 -2.35 -3.74 -8.24
N GLY A 43 -2.81 -2.50 -8.09
CA GLY A 43 -4.22 -2.18 -7.88
C GLY A 43 -5.13 -2.55 -9.05
N ASP A 44 -4.58 -2.77 -10.24
CA ASP A 44 -5.28 -3.25 -11.44
C ASP A 44 -5.12 -4.79 -11.65
N VAL A 45 -4.42 -5.46 -10.73
CA VAL A 45 -4.32 -6.92 -10.63
C VAL A 45 -5.23 -7.44 -9.51
N TRP A 46 -5.28 -6.72 -8.39
CA TRP A 46 -6.16 -7.01 -7.26
C TRP A 46 -6.73 -5.69 -6.77
N ARG A 47 -8.04 -5.51 -6.93
CA ARG A 47 -8.75 -4.29 -6.57
C ARG A 47 -8.58 -3.99 -5.09
N ASN A 48 -8.24 -2.74 -4.75
CA ASN A 48 -7.95 -2.33 -3.38
C ASN A 48 -6.95 -3.26 -2.64
N HIS A 49 -5.92 -3.76 -3.34
CA HIS A 49 -4.90 -4.60 -2.72
C HIS A 49 -4.23 -3.89 -1.54
N ALA A 50 -3.94 -4.62 -0.46
CA ALA A 50 -3.12 -4.10 0.63
C ALA A 50 -1.63 -4.19 0.27
N CYS A 51 -0.90 -3.09 0.44
CA CYS A 51 0.53 -3.02 0.14
C CYS A 51 1.36 -3.06 1.43
N CYS A 52 1.24 -2.03 2.27
CA CYS A 52 1.99 -1.90 3.52
C CYS A 52 1.09 -2.09 4.73
N VAL A 53 1.64 -2.71 5.78
CA VAL A 53 0.99 -2.88 7.08
C VAL A 53 1.94 -2.43 8.19
N VAL A 54 1.38 -2.02 9.33
CA VAL A 54 2.15 -1.70 10.53
C VAL A 54 1.97 -2.83 11.53
N PHE A 55 3.08 -3.35 12.05
CA PHE A 55 3.08 -4.36 13.10
C PHE A 55 3.45 -3.75 14.44
N MET A 56 2.84 -4.28 15.50
CA MET A 56 3.18 -3.99 16.88
C MET A 56 3.37 -5.32 17.61
N HIS A 57 4.30 -5.36 18.57
CA HIS A 57 4.48 -6.55 19.38
C HIS A 57 3.22 -6.83 20.20
N GLU A 58 2.76 -8.09 20.21
CA GLU A 58 1.62 -8.54 21.01
C GLU A 58 1.77 -8.18 22.50
N HIS A 59 3.00 -8.28 23.03
CA HIS A 59 3.33 -7.85 24.39
C HIS A 59 2.86 -6.42 24.70
N ASP A 60 2.92 -5.49 23.75
CA ASP A 60 2.48 -4.11 23.94
C ASP A 60 0.97 -3.97 23.86
N LEU A 61 0.31 -4.80 23.06
CA LEU A 61 -1.15 -4.86 23.01
C LEU A 61 -1.71 -5.30 24.37
N ASP A 62 -1.08 -6.29 25.00
CA ASP A 62 -1.53 -6.84 26.28
C ASP A 62 -1.13 -5.99 27.49
N ASN A 63 0.12 -5.54 27.54
CA ASN A 63 0.68 -4.90 28.73
C ASN A 63 0.61 -3.37 28.68
N ARG A 64 0.40 -2.78 27.49
CA ARG A 64 0.35 -1.32 27.28
C ARG A 64 -0.85 -0.90 26.40
N PRO A 65 -2.08 -1.42 26.63
CA PRO A 65 -3.21 -1.24 25.70
C PRO A 65 -3.58 0.22 25.44
N GLU A 66 -3.51 1.10 26.45
CA GLU A 66 -3.80 2.53 26.26
C GLU A 66 -2.77 3.22 25.36
N TRP A 67 -1.50 2.84 25.47
CA TRP A 67 -0.44 3.36 24.63
C TRP A 67 -0.60 2.84 23.20
N SER A 68 -0.85 1.54 23.04
CA SER A 68 -1.12 0.89 21.76
C SER A 68 -2.30 1.55 21.04
N GLN A 69 -3.40 1.81 21.76
CA GLN A 69 -4.54 2.56 21.22
C GLN A 69 -4.14 3.96 20.72
N LYS A 70 -3.32 4.70 21.48
CA LYS A 70 -2.86 6.05 21.07
C LYS A 70 -1.98 6.02 19.82
N VAL A 71 -1.12 5.00 19.69
CA VAL A 71 -0.31 4.80 18.48
C VAL A 71 -1.19 4.52 17.27
N VAL A 72 -2.14 3.59 17.39
CA VAL A 72 -3.08 3.26 16.30
C VAL A 72 -3.94 4.49 15.94
N ASN A 73 -4.42 5.24 16.92
CA ASN A 73 -5.13 6.51 16.69
C ASN A 73 -4.30 7.51 15.88
N ALA A 74 -3.01 7.65 16.18
CA ALA A 74 -2.12 8.57 15.47
C ALA A 74 -1.93 8.14 14.01
N ILE A 75 -1.75 6.84 13.75
CA ILE A 75 -1.61 6.29 12.40
C ILE A 75 -2.90 6.51 11.59
N VAL A 76 -4.06 6.16 12.14
CA VAL A 76 -5.36 6.34 11.45
C VAL A 76 -5.63 7.81 11.14
N LYS A 77 -5.32 8.72 12.07
CA LYS A 77 -5.43 10.16 11.83
C LYS A 77 -4.47 10.66 10.76
N ALA A 78 -3.23 10.17 10.75
CA ALA A 78 -2.25 10.52 9.72
C ALA A 78 -2.66 10.02 8.33
N GLN A 79 -3.22 8.81 8.24
CA GLN A 79 -3.79 8.26 7.01
C GLN A 79 -4.93 9.16 6.50
N LEU A 80 -5.89 9.51 7.36
CA LEU A 80 -7.00 10.38 6.98
C LEU A 80 -6.52 11.76 6.55
N TRP A 81 -5.66 12.40 7.34
CA TRP A 81 -5.09 13.71 7.00
C TRP A 81 -4.36 13.67 5.65
N THR A 82 -3.59 12.62 5.38
CA THR A 82 -2.85 12.47 4.11
C THR A 82 -3.80 12.36 2.92
N ARG A 83 -4.95 11.69 3.07
CA ARG A 83 -5.97 11.61 2.01
C ARG A 83 -6.54 12.99 1.69
N ASP A 84 -6.78 13.80 2.72
CA ASP A 84 -7.37 15.13 2.57
C ASP A 84 -6.34 16.19 2.13
N HIS A 85 -5.04 15.94 2.36
CA HIS A 85 -3.95 16.90 2.14
C HIS A 85 -2.83 16.33 1.25
N ARG A 86 -3.19 15.58 0.21
CA ARG A 86 -2.24 14.82 -0.64
C ARG A 86 -1.04 15.62 -1.16
N ALA A 87 -1.28 16.82 -1.69
CA ALA A 87 -0.21 17.69 -2.21
C ALA A 87 0.69 18.24 -1.08
N GLU A 88 0.10 18.59 0.06
CA GLU A 88 0.86 19.02 1.24
C GLU A 88 1.70 17.87 1.81
N ALA A 89 1.15 16.67 1.87
CA ALA A 89 1.87 15.46 2.27
C ALA A 89 3.07 15.18 1.34
N ALA A 90 2.92 15.37 0.03
CA ALA A 90 4.02 15.25 -0.93
C ALA A 90 5.14 16.26 -0.63
N GLN A 91 4.80 17.52 -0.34
CA GLN A 91 5.78 18.53 0.04
C GLN A 91 6.47 18.19 1.35
N LEU A 92 5.69 17.80 2.37
CA LEU A 92 6.19 17.45 3.71
C LEU A 92 7.20 16.30 3.68
N LEU A 93 6.93 15.26 2.88
CA LEU A 93 7.76 14.07 2.76
C LEU A 93 9.00 14.25 1.86
N SER A 94 9.04 15.32 1.07
CA SER A 94 10.11 15.57 0.10
C SER A 94 11.43 15.99 0.75
N LYS A 95 12.50 15.98 -0.04
CA LYS A 95 13.81 16.52 0.33
C LYS A 95 13.79 18.03 0.63
N ASP A 96 12.78 18.73 0.11
CA ASP A 96 12.57 20.17 0.30
C ASP A 96 11.59 20.44 1.47
N GLY A 97 11.01 19.38 2.05
CA GLY A 97 10.21 19.46 3.27
C GLY A 97 11.06 19.77 4.49
N ALA A 98 10.45 20.39 5.52
CA ALA A 98 11.15 20.88 6.71
C ALA A 98 12.03 19.81 7.38
N ASN A 99 11.56 18.56 7.43
CA ASN A 99 12.24 17.45 8.09
C ASN A 99 12.99 16.53 7.11
N ARG A 100 12.89 16.76 5.80
CA ARG A 100 13.58 15.98 4.76
C ARG A 100 13.40 14.46 4.91
N TYR A 101 12.17 14.01 5.15
CA TYR A 101 11.88 12.61 5.48
C TYR A 101 12.33 11.62 4.40
N THR A 102 12.37 12.05 3.14
CA THR A 102 12.88 11.25 2.03
C THR A 102 13.82 12.08 1.15
N PRO A 103 14.71 11.43 0.37
CA PRO A 103 15.61 12.14 -0.55
C PRO A 103 14.93 12.58 -1.86
N HIS A 104 13.62 12.34 -2.03
CA HIS A 104 12.91 12.55 -3.29
C HIS A 104 12.48 14.00 -3.49
N ALA A 105 12.52 14.46 -4.74
CA ALA A 105 12.08 15.80 -5.08
C ALA A 105 10.54 15.92 -5.01
N PRO A 106 9.98 17.11 -4.69
CA PRO A 106 8.54 17.31 -4.54
C PRO A 106 7.73 16.86 -5.75
N GLN A 107 8.23 17.06 -6.98
CA GLN A 107 7.53 16.67 -8.20
C GLN A 107 7.34 15.15 -8.31
N VAL A 108 8.31 14.36 -7.86
CA VAL A 108 8.23 12.89 -7.89
C VAL A 108 7.16 12.42 -6.90
N LEU A 109 7.12 13.01 -5.70
CA LEU A 109 6.12 12.67 -4.68
C LEU A 109 4.72 13.17 -5.05
N ASN A 110 4.59 14.33 -5.71
CA ASN A 110 3.30 14.83 -6.19
C ASN A 110 2.71 13.89 -7.24
N ARG A 111 3.51 13.37 -8.18
CA ARG A 111 3.05 12.37 -9.16
C ARG A 111 2.49 11.11 -8.51
N VAL A 112 2.93 10.78 -7.29
CA VAL A 112 2.47 9.62 -6.53
C VAL A 112 1.21 9.96 -5.71
N LEU A 113 1.29 10.99 -4.87
CA LEU A 113 0.28 11.29 -3.87
C LEU A 113 -0.88 12.13 -4.42
N ALA A 114 -0.60 13.04 -5.34
CA ALA A 114 -1.56 13.97 -5.95
C ALA A 114 -1.42 13.95 -7.49
N PRO A 115 -1.62 12.79 -8.16
CA PRO A 115 -1.45 12.66 -9.60
C PRO A 115 -2.43 13.57 -10.35
N ALA A 116 -2.01 14.09 -11.50
CA ALA A 116 -2.89 14.87 -12.36
C ALA A 116 -3.90 13.93 -13.05
N ALA A 117 -5.11 14.42 -13.34
CA ALA A 117 -6.11 13.64 -14.08
C ALA A 117 -5.58 13.12 -15.43
N ALA A 118 -4.71 13.90 -16.10
CA ALA A 118 -4.05 13.51 -17.34
C ALA A 118 -3.12 12.28 -17.19
N ASP A 119 -2.57 12.02 -16.00
CA ASP A 119 -1.75 10.83 -15.75
C ASP A 119 -2.61 9.56 -15.87
N ARG A 120 -3.84 9.57 -15.33
CA ARG A 120 -4.77 8.45 -15.44
C ARG A 120 -5.12 8.14 -16.89
N GLU A 121 -5.43 9.16 -17.69
CA GLU A 121 -5.72 9.00 -19.11
C GLU A 121 -4.53 8.39 -19.87
N ALA A 122 -3.30 8.79 -19.53
CA ALA A 122 -2.09 8.19 -20.11
C ALA A 122 -1.94 6.70 -19.72
N TYR A 123 -2.27 6.32 -18.48
CA TYR A 123 -2.22 4.91 -18.06
C TYR A 123 -3.32 4.05 -18.71
N LEU A 124 -4.51 4.61 -18.95
CA LEU A 124 -5.56 3.95 -19.72
C LEU A 124 -5.12 3.74 -21.18
N ALA A 125 -4.62 4.80 -21.83
CA ALA A 125 -4.17 4.73 -23.22
C ALA A 125 -2.98 3.77 -23.43
N SER A 126 -2.10 3.65 -22.45
CA SER A 126 -0.95 2.72 -22.51
C SER A 126 -1.28 1.28 -22.13
N GLY A 127 -2.50 1.01 -21.64
CA GLY A 127 -2.93 -0.31 -21.16
C GLY A 127 -2.38 -0.69 -19.78
N ALA A 128 -1.77 0.25 -19.05
CA ALA A 128 -1.28 0.05 -17.68
C ALA A 128 -2.42 -0.05 -16.65
N ILE A 129 -3.58 0.53 -16.98
CA ILE A 129 -4.86 0.32 -16.29
C ILE A 129 -5.81 -0.35 -17.28
N GLN A 130 -6.34 -1.51 -16.91
CA GLN A 130 -7.29 -2.28 -17.71
C GLN A 130 -8.71 -2.21 -17.15
N HIS A 131 -8.85 -2.03 -15.83
CA HIS A 131 -10.13 -1.99 -15.11
C HIS A 131 -10.51 -0.54 -14.78
N SER A 132 -10.88 0.24 -15.80
CA SER A 132 -11.19 1.67 -15.64
C SER A 132 -12.30 1.97 -14.61
N HIS A 133 -13.25 1.06 -14.45
CA HIS A 133 -14.38 1.16 -13.53
C HIS A 133 -14.02 0.91 -12.05
N TRP A 134 -12.82 0.42 -11.74
CA TRP A 134 -12.38 0.26 -10.36
C TRP A 134 -12.02 1.59 -9.69
N ASP A 135 -11.67 2.60 -10.49
CA ASP A 135 -11.31 3.96 -10.06
C ASP A 135 -10.23 4.02 -8.95
N GLU A 136 -9.29 3.08 -9.01
CA GLU A 136 -8.18 3.00 -8.06
C GLU A 136 -7.26 4.21 -8.17
N GLN A 137 -6.88 4.74 -7.00
CA GLN A 137 -5.83 5.74 -6.87
C GLN A 137 -4.46 5.08 -7.02
N ARG A 138 -3.46 5.82 -7.52
CA ARG A 138 -2.07 5.31 -7.62
C ARG A 138 -1.52 4.85 -6.26
N ILE A 139 -1.82 5.61 -5.22
CA ILE A 139 -1.62 5.22 -3.82
C ILE A 139 -2.82 5.69 -3.01
N ASP A 140 -3.29 4.84 -2.09
CA ASP A 140 -4.35 5.20 -1.16
C ASP A 140 -4.06 4.71 0.26
N PHE A 141 -4.78 5.27 1.21
CA PHE A 141 -4.61 4.97 2.63
C PHE A 141 -5.91 4.43 3.20
N GLN A 142 -5.91 3.16 3.57
CA GLN A 142 -7.04 2.47 4.19
C GLN A 142 -6.58 1.88 5.53
N PRO A 143 -7.27 2.16 6.64
CA PRO A 143 -6.80 1.78 7.97
C PRO A 143 -7.11 0.33 8.32
N TYR A 144 -8.18 -0.26 7.76
CA TYR A 144 -8.69 -1.54 8.23
C TYR A 144 -8.06 -2.73 7.49
N PRO A 145 -7.41 -3.67 8.20
CA PRO A 145 -6.89 -4.90 7.62
C PRO A 145 -8.03 -5.93 7.43
N PHE A 146 -8.69 -5.90 6.28
CA PHE A 146 -9.79 -6.83 5.99
C PHE A 146 -9.35 -8.30 6.07
N PRO A 147 -10.04 -9.16 6.86
CA PRO A 147 -9.67 -10.57 7.00
C PRO A 147 -9.59 -11.32 5.67
N SER A 148 -10.51 -11.02 4.74
CA SER A 148 -10.57 -11.60 3.40
C SER A 148 -9.26 -11.44 2.61
N TYR A 149 -8.55 -10.33 2.80
CA TYR A 149 -7.27 -10.09 2.14
C TYR A 149 -6.18 -11.01 2.70
N THR A 150 -6.08 -11.12 4.02
CA THR A 150 -5.12 -12.01 4.68
C THR A 150 -5.41 -13.47 4.35
N GLU A 151 -6.68 -13.87 4.33
CA GLU A 151 -7.08 -15.22 3.95
C GLU A 151 -6.64 -15.56 2.52
N GLU A 152 -6.89 -14.66 1.57
CA GLU A 152 -6.48 -14.84 0.19
C GLU A 152 -4.95 -14.85 0.04
N LEU A 153 -4.25 -13.96 0.76
CA LEU A 153 -2.81 -13.92 0.77
C LEU A 153 -2.21 -15.25 1.24
N VAL A 154 -2.74 -15.82 2.33
CA VAL A 154 -2.29 -17.13 2.84
C VAL A 154 -2.53 -18.23 1.80
N LYS A 155 -3.68 -18.25 1.12
CA LYS A 155 -3.94 -19.22 0.04
C LYS A 155 -2.88 -19.11 -1.06
N ARG A 156 -2.60 -17.90 -1.54
CA ARG A 156 -1.60 -17.64 -2.60
C ARG A 156 -0.17 -17.94 -2.16
N LEU A 157 0.18 -17.70 -0.91
CA LEU A 157 1.51 -17.99 -0.37
C LEU A 157 1.86 -19.47 -0.40
N LYS A 158 0.87 -20.38 -0.29
CA LYS A 158 1.10 -21.82 -0.40
C LYS A 158 1.68 -22.22 -1.77
N ASP A 159 1.18 -21.58 -2.82
CA ASP A 159 1.60 -21.84 -4.21
C ASP A 159 2.74 -20.91 -4.68
N THR A 160 3.05 -19.85 -3.91
CA THR A 160 4.16 -18.96 -4.21
C THR A 160 5.51 -19.69 -4.09
N LEU A 161 6.40 -19.44 -5.06
CA LEU A 161 7.80 -19.84 -4.97
C LEU A 161 8.49 -18.94 -3.93
N ILE A 162 8.95 -19.54 -2.83
CA ILE A 162 9.61 -18.86 -1.73
C ILE A 162 10.99 -19.46 -1.55
N GLU A 163 12.00 -18.60 -1.38
CA GLU A 163 13.34 -19.00 -1.01
C GLU A 163 13.40 -19.28 0.50
N GLY A 164 13.96 -20.43 0.88
CA GLY A 164 14.03 -20.88 2.28
C GLY A 164 12.99 -21.94 2.65
N ASP A 165 12.84 -22.21 3.95
CA ASP A 165 11.86 -23.17 4.45
C ASP A 165 10.44 -22.57 4.41
N LYS A 166 9.60 -23.14 3.55
CA LYS A 166 8.19 -22.77 3.41
C LYS A 166 7.24 -23.86 3.88
N GLY A 167 7.74 -24.93 4.50
CA GLY A 167 6.94 -26.10 4.89
C GLY A 167 5.80 -25.75 5.84
N PHE A 168 6.00 -24.75 6.71
CA PHE A 168 4.98 -24.27 7.64
C PHE A 168 3.72 -23.72 6.93
N LEU A 169 3.85 -23.15 5.73
CA LEU A 169 2.72 -22.57 5.01
C LEU A 169 1.66 -23.61 4.63
N ALA A 170 2.07 -24.86 4.39
CA ALA A 170 1.15 -25.92 3.99
C ALA A 170 0.05 -26.15 5.05
N GLY A 171 0.43 -26.07 6.34
CA GLY A 171 -0.45 -26.31 7.47
C GLY A 171 -1.30 -25.12 7.91
N LEU A 172 -1.08 -23.92 7.38
CA LEU A 172 -1.83 -22.73 7.79
C LEU A 172 -3.29 -22.81 7.32
N ASP A 173 -4.24 -22.65 8.25
CA ASP A 173 -5.62 -22.35 7.90
C ASP A 173 -5.77 -20.84 7.66
N PRO A 174 -6.24 -20.39 6.48
CA PRO A 174 -6.31 -18.96 6.16
C PRO A 174 -7.16 -18.15 7.14
N ALA A 175 -8.33 -18.67 7.54
CA ALA A 175 -9.28 -17.95 8.39
C ALA A 175 -8.76 -17.83 9.83
N HIS A 176 -8.13 -18.88 10.35
CA HIS A 176 -7.42 -18.84 11.62
C HIS A 176 -6.26 -17.86 11.58
N THR A 177 -5.43 -17.90 10.54
CA THR A 177 -4.26 -17.01 10.38
C THR A 177 -4.68 -15.54 10.38
N ALA A 178 -5.77 -15.20 9.69
CA ALA A 178 -6.29 -13.84 9.67
C ALA A 178 -6.72 -13.33 11.05
N LYS A 179 -7.31 -14.21 11.87
CA LYS A 179 -7.74 -13.89 13.25
C LYS A 179 -6.58 -13.84 14.25
N ASP A 180 -5.57 -14.68 14.03
CA ASP A 180 -4.39 -14.80 14.90
C ASP A 180 -3.45 -13.59 14.73
N LEU A 181 -3.22 -13.14 13.49
CA LEU A 181 -2.29 -12.05 13.21
C LEU A 181 -2.85 -10.65 13.49
N VAL A 182 -4.17 -10.50 13.63
CA VAL A 182 -4.83 -9.19 13.64
C VAL A 182 -5.71 -9.02 14.87
N ASP A 183 -5.22 -8.27 15.84
CA ASP A 183 -6.05 -7.68 16.89
C ASP A 183 -6.70 -6.38 16.38
N ASP A 184 -7.94 -6.49 15.92
CA ASP A 184 -8.64 -5.37 15.27
C ASP A 184 -9.33 -4.40 16.25
N ARG A 185 -9.27 -4.66 17.56
CA ARG A 185 -9.95 -3.83 18.58
C ARG A 185 -9.48 -2.38 18.51
N PHE A 186 -8.16 -2.19 18.44
CA PHE A 186 -7.56 -0.85 18.42
C PHE A 186 -7.89 -0.06 17.16
N VAL A 187 -7.84 -0.72 16.00
CA VAL A 187 -8.08 -0.05 14.72
C VAL A 187 -9.57 0.27 14.52
N ARG A 188 -10.49 -0.59 14.96
CA ARG A 188 -11.93 -0.31 14.96
C ARG A 188 -12.25 0.94 15.79
N ASN A 189 -11.69 1.04 17.00
CA ASN A 189 -11.87 2.22 17.86
C ASN A 189 -11.29 3.49 17.22
N ALA A 190 -10.09 3.39 16.64
CA ALA A 190 -9.45 4.50 15.97
C ALA A 190 -10.27 5.02 14.78
N ILE A 191 -10.75 4.11 13.93
CA ILE A 191 -11.63 4.42 12.79
C ILE A 191 -12.93 5.08 13.26
N ALA A 192 -13.58 4.53 14.29
CA ALA A 192 -14.80 5.11 14.85
C ALA A 192 -14.57 6.55 15.35
N SER A 193 -13.41 6.83 15.94
CA SER A 193 -13.07 8.16 16.48
C SER A 193 -12.88 9.26 15.42
N VAL A 194 -12.73 8.89 14.14
CA VAL A 194 -12.54 9.82 13.02
C VAL A 194 -13.69 9.82 12.02
N GLY A 195 -14.86 9.29 12.41
CA GLY A 195 -16.07 9.30 11.56
C GLY A 195 -16.37 7.97 10.86
N GLY A 196 -15.70 6.88 11.25
CA GLY A 196 -15.97 5.54 10.74
C GLY A 196 -15.32 5.25 9.38
N LEU A 197 -15.64 4.08 8.80
CA LEU A 197 -15.10 3.63 7.51
C LEU A 197 -15.42 4.59 6.36
N LYS A 198 -16.56 5.29 6.43
CA LYS A 198 -17.00 6.27 5.43
C LYS A 198 -16.03 7.44 5.28
N ALA A 199 -15.31 7.83 6.34
CA ALA A 199 -14.27 8.86 6.26
C ALA A 199 -13.13 8.47 5.30
N PHE A 200 -12.95 7.17 5.05
CA PHE A 200 -11.95 6.61 4.13
C PHE A 200 -12.56 6.21 2.78
N GLY A 201 -13.80 6.59 2.48
CA GLY A 201 -14.49 6.20 1.26
C GLY A 201 -14.88 4.72 1.22
N LEU A 202 -14.89 4.04 2.36
CA LEU A 202 -15.22 2.61 2.47
C LEU A 202 -16.70 2.42 2.84
N ALA A 203 -17.25 1.26 2.47
CA ALA A 203 -18.56 0.82 2.92
C ALA A 203 -18.59 0.68 4.45
N ASP A 204 -19.78 0.77 5.04
CA ASP A 204 -20.00 0.64 6.49
C ASP A 204 -19.99 -0.84 6.93
N SER A 205 -18.95 -1.57 6.49
CA SER A 205 -18.76 -3.00 6.70
C SER A 205 -17.27 -3.30 6.86
N PHE A 206 -16.95 -4.11 7.86
CA PHE A 206 -15.60 -4.65 8.06
C PHE A 206 -15.36 -5.95 7.29
N GLU A 207 -16.31 -6.30 6.41
CA GLU A 207 -16.20 -7.39 5.46
C GLU A 207 -16.11 -6.83 4.04
N ARG A 208 -15.28 -7.45 3.20
CA ARG A 208 -15.24 -7.18 1.76
C ARG A 208 -15.04 -8.48 0.99
N SER A 209 -15.38 -8.44 -0.29
CA SER A 209 -15.01 -9.51 -1.23
C SER A 209 -13.80 -9.06 -2.03
N GLU A 210 -12.85 -9.96 -2.24
CA GLU A 210 -11.66 -9.70 -3.04
C GLU A 210 -11.98 -9.84 -4.53
N GLU A 211 -11.51 -8.90 -5.35
CA GLU A 211 -11.75 -8.85 -6.80
C GLU A 211 -10.39 -8.81 -7.53
N PHE A 212 -10.20 -9.69 -8.52
CA PHE A 212 -8.94 -9.85 -9.27
C PHE A 212 -9.13 -9.52 -10.75
N GLY A 213 -8.13 -8.85 -11.32
CA GLY A 213 -8.11 -8.47 -12.72
C GLY A 213 -7.50 -9.60 -13.54
N LEU A 214 -8.37 -10.37 -14.22
CA LEU A 214 -7.99 -11.47 -15.11
C LEU A 214 -7.30 -10.96 -16.37
#